data_AF-A0A0B4GCF2-F1
#
_entry.id   AF-A0A0B4GCF2-F1
#
_cell.length_a   1.000
_cell.length_b   1.000
_cell.length_c   1.000
_cell.angle_alpha   90.00
_cell.angle_beta   90.00
_cell.angle_gamma   90.00
#
_symmetry.space_group_name_H-M   'P 1'
#
loop_
_entity.id
_entity.type
_entity.pdbx_description
1 polymer ?
#
loop_
_entity_poly.entity_id
_entity_poly.type
_entity_poly.pdbx_seq_one_letter_code
_entity_poly.pdbx_strand_id
1 'polypeptide(L)'
;MTDNLAHCSYEAGILEQPELTPPENMWTRTVDPMKAPDEPANFTIHFEKGIPVKVEIGDKVVTGSLEIFEALNEIGRVHGVGRIDIVESRFIGLKSRGYYDTPVLTIARLAHIDLEGLVMDSKVRSPRDRFVTYEWSQCLYNGMYFSPEREFLQHSLEFSQRQVDGKVHMMAFKGNA
;
A
#
# COMPACT_ATOMS: atom_id res chain seq x y z
N MET A 1 13.75 9.20 10.58
CA MET A 1 13.41 7.88 9.99
C MET A 1 12.49 7.17 10.96
N THR A 2 11.40 6.60 10.45
CA THR A 2 10.50 5.71 11.20
C THR A 2 10.37 4.40 10.44
N ASP A 3 10.41 3.26 11.12
CA ASP A 3 10.40 1.94 10.49
C ASP A 3 9.47 0.98 11.25
N ASN A 4 8.56 0.35 10.52
CA ASN A 4 7.65 -0.68 11.02
C ASN A 4 7.33 -1.68 9.90
N LEU A 5 6.61 -2.76 10.17
CA LEU A 5 6.41 -3.80 9.16
C LEU A 5 5.78 -3.27 7.85
N ALA A 6 4.93 -2.24 7.91
CA ALA A 6 4.20 -1.71 6.76
C ALA A 6 5.01 -0.74 5.89
N HIS A 7 5.88 0.08 6.50
CA HIS A 7 6.67 1.05 5.75
C HIS A 7 7.97 1.48 6.44
N CYS A 8 8.85 2.12 5.68
CA CYS A 8 9.86 3.02 6.21
C CYS A 8 9.63 4.44 5.70
N SER A 9 9.82 5.45 6.56
CA SER A 9 9.69 6.86 6.20
C SER A 9 10.99 7.65 6.44
N TYR A 10 11.27 8.58 5.55
CA TYR A 10 12.45 9.45 5.57
C TYR A 10 12.03 10.90 5.34
N GLU A 11 12.50 11.80 6.19
CA GLU A 11 12.19 13.23 6.16
C GLU A 11 13.31 14.02 6.85
N ALA A 12 13.20 15.35 6.84
CA ALA A 12 14.14 16.30 7.44
C ALA A 12 15.53 16.38 6.74
N GLY A 13 16.35 17.31 7.22
CA GLY A 13 17.71 17.51 6.70
C GLY A 13 17.72 17.93 5.22
N ILE A 14 18.57 17.30 4.40
CA ILE A 14 18.65 17.58 2.96
C ILE A 14 17.34 17.30 2.22
N LEU A 15 16.49 16.43 2.78
CA LEU A 15 15.22 16.01 2.18
C LEU A 15 14.16 17.12 2.20
N GLU A 16 14.32 18.15 3.03
CA GLU A 16 13.42 19.32 3.06
C GLU A 16 13.62 20.27 1.87
N GLN A 17 14.70 20.14 1.10
CA GLN A 17 14.97 20.94 -0.09
C GLN A 17 14.34 20.24 -1.31
N PRO A 18 13.15 20.64 -1.79
CA PRO A 18 12.41 19.91 -2.83
C PRO A 18 13.13 19.84 -4.18
N GLU A 19 14.01 20.79 -4.44
CA GLU A 19 14.84 20.89 -5.64
C GLU A 19 16.00 19.89 -5.68
N LEU A 20 16.35 19.28 -4.54
CA LEU A 20 17.43 18.31 -4.46
C LEU A 20 16.91 16.89 -4.68
N THR A 21 17.66 16.11 -5.45
CA THR A 21 17.48 14.66 -5.56
C THR A 21 17.90 14.00 -4.23
N PRO A 22 17.09 13.08 -3.67
CA PRO A 22 17.47 12.38 -2.45
C PRO A 22 18.74 11.53 -2.66
N PRO A 23 19.57 11.33 -1.62
CA PRO A 23 20.66 10.38 -1.68
C PRO A 23 20.16 8.94 -1.95
N GLU A 24 20.81 8.23 -2.88
CA GLU A 24 20.42 6.84 -3.24
C GLU A 24 20.39 5.88 -2.05
N ASN A 25 21.32 6.07 -1.10
CA ASN A 25 21.49 5.21 0.08
C ASN A 25 20.48 5.49 1.20
N MET A 26 19.54 6.42 1.00
CA MET A 26 18.47 6.68 1.94
C MET A 26 17.48 5.52 2.01
N TRP A 27 17.20 4.87 0.88
CA TRP A 27 16.26 3.75 0.80
C TRP A 27 16.86 2.51 1.47
N THR A 28 16.29 2.11 2.60
CA THR A 28 16.78 0.99 3.41
C THR A 28 15.98 -0.30 3.20
N ARG A 29 14.77 -0.21 2.66
CA ARG A 29 13.87 -1.36 2.53
C ARG A 29 13.93 -1.93 1.13
N THR A 30 13.50 -1.22 0.10
CA THR A 30 13.48 -1.71 -1.29
C THR A 30 14.82 -1.58 -2.00
N VAL A 31 15.09 -2.52 -2.91
CA VAL A 31 16.15 -2.38 -3.93
C VAL A 31 15.77 -1.24 -4.88
N ASP A 32 16.77 -0.52 -5.40
CA ASP A 32 16.53 0.46 -6.45
C ASP A 32 15.91 -0.23 -7.68
N PRO A 33 14.77 0.24 -8.23
CA PRO A 33 14.19 -0.32 -9.45
C PRO A 33 15.20 -0.53 -10.60
N MET A 34 16.21 0.34 -10.71
CA MET A 34 17.26 0.24 -11.71
C MET A 34 18.25 -0.91 -11.46
N LYS A 35 18.36 -1.35 -10.19
CA LYS A 35 19.23 -2.45 -9.73
C LYS A 35 18.43 -3.73 -9.40
N ALA A 36 17.10 -3.69 -9.51
CA ALA A 36 16.22 -4.83 -9.32
C ALA A 36 16.41 -5.88 -10.43
N PRO A 37 16.11 -7.17 -10.18
CA PRO A 37 16.30 -8.25 -11.16
C PRO A 37 15.65 -7.98 -12.52
N ASP A 38 16.27 -8.49 -13.58
CA ASP A 38 15.74 -8.48 -14.96
C ASP A 38 14.75 -9.63 -15.23
N GLU A 39 14.32 -10.34 -14.19
CA GLU A 39 13.31 -11.40 -14.25
C GLU A 39 12.06 -10.96 -13.47
N PRO A 40 10.84 -11.07 -14.05
CA PRO A 40 9.61 -10.74 -13.34
C PRO A 40 9.23 -11.80 -12.31
N ALA A 41 8.68 -11.39 -11.17
CA ALA A 41 8.06 -12.31 -10.22
C ALA A 41 6.54 -12.35 -10.42
N ASN A 42 6.02 -13.52 -10.78
CA ASN A 42 4.58 -13.77 -10.88
C ASN A 42 4.04 -14.37 -9.58
N PHE A 43 2.92 -13.84 -9.12
CA PHE A 43 2.27 -14.31 -7.91
C PHE A 43 0.76 -14.06 -7.97
N THR A 44 0.01 -14.75 -7.13
CA THR A 44 -1.46 -14.60 -7.07
C THR A 44 -1.87 -14.28 -5.64
N ILE A 45 -2.69 -13.23 -5.46
CA ILE A 45 -3.27 -12.88 -4.16
C ILE A 45 -4.75 -13.27 -4.18
N HIS A 46 -5.19 -14.01 -3.18
CA HIS A 46 -6.59 -14.38 -2.97
C HIS A 46 -7.19 -13.55 -1.86
N PHE A 47 -8.43 -13.11 -2.08
CA PHE A 47 -9.18 -12.28 -1.16
C PHE A 47 -10.48 -12.96 -0.73
N GLU A 48 -10.81 -12.78 0.54
CA GLU A 48 -12.14 -13.00 1.08
C GLU A 48 -12.61 -11.71 1.77
N LYS A 49 -13.77 -11.18 1.36
CA LYS A 49 -14.34 -9.92 1.84
C LYS A 49 -13.33 -8.76 1.87
N GLY A 50 -12.55 -8.64 0.80
CA GLY A 50 -11.51 -7.61 0.67
C GLY A 50 -10.23 -7.86 1.45
N ILE A 51 -10.13 -8.97 2.20
CA ILE A 51 -8.96 -9.30 3.03
C ILE A 51 -8.11 -10.35 2.30
N PRO A 52 -6.79 -10.15 2.13
CA PRO A 52 -5.89 -11.19 1.63
C PRO A 52 -5.89 -12.41 2.56
N VAL A 53 -6.22 -13.58 2.02
CA VAL A 53 -6.27 -14.85 2.78
C VAL A 53 -5.26 -15.89 2.29
N LYS A 54 -4.71 -15.71 1.09
CA LYS A 54 -3.70 -16.61 0.53
C LYS A 54 -2.86 -15.90 -0.53
N VAL A 55 -1.56 -16.19 -0.59
CA VAL A 55 -0.67 -15.79 -1.68
C VAL A 55 0.04 -17.03 -2.24
N GLU A 56 0.04 -17.16 -3.57
CA GLU A 56 0.71 -18.22 -4.33
C GLU A 56 1.91 -17.61 -5.07
N ILE A 57 3.11 -18.16 -4.89
CA ILE A 57 4.38 -17.68 -5.47
C ILE A 57 5.15 -18.90 -6.00
N GLY A 58 5.01 -19.18 -7.31
CA GLY A 58 5.47 -20.45 -7.87
C GLY A 58 4.81 -21.63 -7.14
N ASP A 59 5.61 -22.56 -6.62
CA ASP A 59 5.13 -23.72 -5.85
C ASP A 59 4.85 -23.40 -4.36
N LYS A 60 5.18 -22.20 -3.89
CA LYS A 60 4.99 -21.79 -2.50
C LYS A 60 3.58 -21.22 -2.30
N VAL A 61 2.91 -21.67 -1.25
CA VAL A 61 1.60 -21.14 -0.81
C VAL A 61 1.72 -20.61 0.62
N VAL A 62 1.20 -19.41 0.85
CA VAL A 62 1.22 -18.73 2.15
C VAL A 62 -0.20 -18.34 2.52
N THR A 63 -0.65 -18.67 3.73
CA THR A 63 -2.03 -18.42 4.20
C THR A 63 -2.13 -17.67 5.53
N GLY A 64 -1.04 -17.60 6.30
CA GLY A 64 -1.03 -16.84 7.55
C GLY A 64 -0.92 -15.35 7.27
N SER A 65 -1.67 -14.52 7.99
CA SER A 65 -1.80 -13.09 7.67
C SER A 65 -0.49 -12.32 7.78
N LEU A 66 0.34 -12.65 8.78
CA LEU A 66 1.67 -12.05 8.93
C LEU A 66 2.60 -12.52 7.81
N GLU A 67 2.59 -13.82 7.52
CA GLU A 67 3.44 -14.43 6.50
C GLU A 67 3.08 -13.94 5.09
N ILE A 68 1.79 -13.71 4.81
CA ILE A 68 1.32 -13.05 3.59
C ILE A 68 1.93 -11.65 3.50
N PHE A 69 1.84 -10.88 4.59
CA PHE A 69 2.35 -9.53 4.64
C PHE A 69 3.87 -9.48 4.43
N GLU A 70 4.61 -10.37 5.05
CA GLU A 70 6.07 -10.54 4.88
C GLU A 70 6.43 -11.00 3.46
N ALA A 71 5.66 -11.94 2.88
CA ALA A 71 5.90 -12.42 1.52
C ALA A 71 5.72 -11.31 0.48
N LEU A 72 4.67 -10.49 0.60
CA LEU A 72 4.43 -9.34 -0.27
C LEU A 72 5.49 -8.25 -0.05
N ASN A 73 5.91 -8.01 1.19
CA ASN A 73 7.05 -7.14 1.49
C ASN A 73 8.30 -7.61 0.77
N GLU A 74 8.63 -8.90 0.82
CA GLU A 74 9.83 -9.46 0.18
C GLU A 74 9.79 -9.35 -1.35
N ILE A 75 8.64 -9.63 -1.97
CA ILE A 75 8.45 -9.43 -3.42
C ILE A 75 8.71 -7.96 -3.77
N GLY A 76 8.03 -7.03 -3.09
CA GLY A 76 8.21 -5.61 -3.37
C GLY A 76 9.64 -5.13 -3.10
N ARG A 77 10.27 -5.65 -2.03
CA ARG A 77 11.65 -5.37 -1.65
C ARG A 77 12.63 -5.70 -2.78
N VAL A 78 12.56 -6.93 -3.30
CA VAL A 78 13.46 -7.44 -4.34
C VAL A 78 13.24 -6.73 -5.67
N HIS A 79 11.98 -6.45 -6.03
CA HIS A 79 11.63 -5.84 -7.31
C HIS A 79 11.57 -4.31 -7.28
N GLY A 80 11.85 -3.66 -6.15
CA GLY A 80 11.91 -2.20 -6.02
C GLY A 80 10.54 -1.50 -5.99
N VAL A 81 9.47 -2.20 -5.63
CA VAL A 81 8.10 -1.68 -5.65
C VAL A 81 7.80 -0.87 -4.39
N GLY A 82 7.12 0.27 -4.54
CA GLY A 82 6.52 0.99 -3.41
C GLY A 82 7.34 2.16 -2.85
N ARG A 83 8.32 2.66 -3.60
CA ARG A 83 8.95 3.96 -3.30
C ARG A 83 8.05 5.10 -3.73
N ILE A 84 7.91 6.12 -2.89
CA ILE A 84 7.21 7.36 -3.22
C ILE A 84 7.92 8.58 -2.61
N ASP A 85 8.01 9.67 -3.38
CA ASP A 85 8.49 11.00 -2.96
C ASP A 85 7.32 11.96 -3.11
N ILE A 86 6.88 12.55 -2.00
CA ILE A 86 5.72 13.45 -1.97
C ILE A 86 5.97 14.66 -1.07
N VAL A 87 5.22 15.73 -1.33
CA VAL A 87 5.01 16.81 -0.36
C VAL A 87 3.60 16.68 0.20
N GLU A 88 3.49 16.43 1.49
CA GLU A 88 2.22 16.30 2.20
C GLU A 88 1.90 17.51 3.06
N SER A 89 0.64 17.66 3.44
CA SER A 89 0.20 18.70 4.37
C SER A 89 -0.06 18.07 5.73
N ARG A 90 0.68 18.51 6.74
CA ARG A 90 0.57 18.05 8.12
C ARG A 90 -0.71 18.59 8.76
N PHE A 91 -1.23 17.83 9.71
CA PHE A 91 -2.40 18.22 10.49
C PHE A 91 -2.25 19.59 11.18
N ILE A 92 -1.03 19.91 11.64
CA ILE A 92 -0.70 21.19 12.29
C ILE A 92 -0.51 22.37 11.32
N GLY A 93 -0.84 22.21 10.04
CA GLY A 93 -0.87 23.31 9.05
C GLY A 93 0.45 23.60 8.32
N LEU A 94 1.43 22.71 8.40
CA LEU A 94 2.71 22.82 7.69
C LEU A 94 2.77 21.86 6.51
N LYS A 95 3.67 22.10 5.56
CA LYS A 95 4.02 21.13 4.52
C LYS A 95 5.30 20.40 4.91
N SER A 96 5.41 19.15 4.47
CA SER A 96 6.57 18.30 4.71
C SER A 96 6.87 17.51 3.44
N ARG A 97 8.13 17.51 2.99
CA ARG A 97 8.57 16.56 1.97
C ARG A 97 8.93 15.25 2.66
N GLY A 98 8.34 14.15 2.20
CA GLY A 98 8.49 12.83 2.78
C GLY A 98 8.74 11.79 1.71
N TYR A 99 9.59 10.84 2.04
CA TYR A 99 9.89 9.69 1.21
C TYR A 99 9.43 8.45 1.95
N TYR A 100 8.68 7.59 1.27
CA TYR A 100 8.11 6.40 1.88
C TYR A 100 8.41 5.17 1.05
N ASP A 101 8.71 4.08 1.75
CA ASP A 101 8.97 2.77 1.19
C ASP A 101 7.91 1.80 1.73
N THR A 102 6.92 1.47 0.90
CA THR A 102 5.67 0.76 1.26
C THR A 102 5.39 -0.46 0.37
N PRO A 103 6.29 -1.47 0.28
CA PRO A 103 6.21 -2.51 -0.73
C PRO A 103 4.92 -3.35 -0.62
N VAL A 104 4.66 -3.91 0.56
CA VAL A 104 3.45 -4.71 0.83
C VAL A 104 2.16 -3.93 0.60
N LEU A 105 2.08 -2.69 1.10
CA LEU A 105 0.86 -1.89 0.98
C LEU A 105 0.60 -1.46 -0.46
N THR A 106 1.66 -1.17 -1.21
CA THR A 106 1.56 -0.85 -2.65
C THR A 106 1.01 -2.05 -3.42
N ILE A 107 1.61 -3.23 -3.26
CA ILE A 107 1.16 -4.44 -3.95
C ILE A 107 -0.26 -4.84 -3.56
N ALA A 108 -0.54 -4.89 -2.25
CA ALA A 108 -1.86 -5.28 -1.74
C ALA A 108 -2.95 -4.32 -2.21
N ARG A 109 -2.68 -3.01 -2.24
CA ARG A 109 -3.62 -1.99 -2.71
C ARG A 109 -3.90 -2.13 -4.21
N LEU A 110 -2.89 -2.37 -5.03
CA LEU A 110 -3.07 -2.54 -6.48
C LEU A 110 -3.95 -3.75 -6.78
N ALA A 111 -3.65 -4.90 -6.17
CA ALA A 111 -4.45 -6.11 -6.32
C ALA A 111 -5.89 -5.94 -5.80
N HIS A 112 -6.05 -5.28 -4.65
CA HIS A 112 -7.37 -5.03 -4.07
C HIS A 112 -8.25 -4.16 -4.97
N ILE A 113 -7.70 -3.06 -5.50
CA ILE A 113 -8.41 -2.15 -6.41
C ILE A 113 -8.77 -2.83 -7.74
N ASP A 114 -7.91 -3.72 -8.25
CA ASP A 114 -8.19 -4.52 -9.44
C ASP A 114 -9.39 -5.43 -9.23
N LEU A 115 -9.40 -6.18 -8.11
CA LEU A 115 -10.53 -7.05 -7.76
C LEU A 115 -11.83 -6.26 -7.56
N GLU A 116 -11.78 -5.13 -6.85
CA GLU A 116 -12.93 -4.25 -6.69
C GLU A 116 -13.49 -3.74 -8.02
N GLY A 117 -12.62 -3.52 -9.02
CA GLY A 117 -13.03 -3.17 -10.38
C GLY A 117 -13.89 -4.22 -11.05
N LEU A 118 -13.70 -5.49 -10.70
CA LEU A 118 -14.47 -6.59 -11.24
C LEU A 118 -15.77 -6.83 -10.48
N VAL A 119 -15.74 -6.73 -9.14
CA VAL A 119 -16.82 -7.28 -8.29
C VAL A 119 -17.64 -6.24 -7.54
N MET A 120 -17.13 -5.02 -7.32
CA MET A 120 -17.87 -4.00 -6.57
C MET A 120 -18.84 -3.26 -7.50
N ASP A 121 -20.10 -3.13 -7.08
CA ASP A 121 -21.07 -2.31 -7.79
C ASP A 121 -20.57 -0.86 -7.95
N SER A 122 -20.66 -0.33 -9.17
CA SER A 122 -20.17 1.02 -9.50
C SER A 122 -20.83 2.15 -8.70
N LYS A 123 -22.09 1.99 -8.28
CA LYS A 123 -22.83 2.98 -7.48
C LYS A 123 -22.49 2.91 -6.00
N VAL A 124 -21.97 1.79 -5.53
CA VAL A 124 -21.30 1.68 -4.22
C VAL A 124 -19.87 2.22 -4.29
N ARG A 125 -19.12 1.88 -5.34
CA ARG A 125 -17.72 2.30 -5.51
C ARG A 125 -17.56 3.81 -5.59
N SER A 126 -18.42 4.50 -6.34
CA SER A 126 -18.34 5.96 -6.51
C SER A 126 -18.33 6.75 -5.18
N PRO A 127 -19.31 6.60 -4.27
CA PRO A 127 -19.28 7.28 -2.97
C PRO A 127 -18.18 6.74 -2.04
N ARG A 128 -17.83 5.44 -2.14
CA ARG A 128 -16.70 4.86 -1.39
C ARG A 128 -15.39 5.58 -1.73
N ASP A 129 -15.07 5.72 -3.01
CA ASP A 129 -13.82 6.34 -3.48
C ASP A 129 -13.79 7.85 -3.23
N ARG A 130 -14.91 8.54 -3.45
CA ARG A 130 -14.96 10.02 -3.42
C ARG A 130 -15.07 10.63 -2.02
N PHE A 131 -15.67 9.91 -1.08
CA PHE A 131 -15.96 10.42 0.26
C PHE A 131 -15.36 9.52 1.33
N VAL A 132 -15.79 8.25 1.38
CA VAL A 132 -15.45 7.36 2.50
C VAL A 132 -13.94 7.15 2.60
N THR A 133 -13.27 6.82 1.49
CA THR A 133 -11.82 6.60 1.48
C THR A 133 -11.04 7.85 1.89
N TYR A 134 -11.45 9.03 1.42
CA TYR A 134 -10.77 10.28 1.74
C TYR A 134 -10.92 10.62 3.21
N GLU A 135 -12.14 10.70 3.73
CA GLU A 135 -12.40 11.05 5.13
C GLU A 135 -11.81 10.02 6.10
N TRP A 136 -11.87 8.74 5.74
CA TRP A 136 -11.21 7.68 6.49
C TRP A 136 -9.70 7.88 6.57
N SER A 137 -9.06 8.20 5.44
CA SER A 137 -7.61 8.46 5.41
C SER A 137 -7.23 9.69 6.25
N GLN A 138 -8.07 10.73 6.27
CA GLN A 138 -7.87 11.90 7.13
C GLN A 138 -7.95 11.53 8.61
N CYS A 139 -8.93 10.69 9.00
CA CYS A 139 -9.03 10.21 10.37
C CYS A 139 -7.74 9.47 10.80
N LEU A 140 -7.20 8.60 9.94
CA LEU A 140 -5.96 7.88 10.22
C LEU A 140 -4.76 8.83 10.33
N TYR A 141 -4.59 9.72 9.36
CA TYR A 141 -3.47 10.66 9.32
C TYR A 141 -3.47 11.62 10.53
N ASN A 142 -4.65 12.05 10.98
CA ASN A 142 -4.80 12.95 12.11
C ASN A 142 -4.79 12.25 13.49
N GLY A 143 -4.53 10.94 13.53
CA GLY A 143 -4.49 10.16 14.78
C GLY A 143 -5.86 9.87 15.40
N MET A 144 -6.94 10.06 14.64
CA MET A 144 -8.33 9.86 15.09
C MET A 144 -8.77 8.39 15.00
N TYR A 145 -7.85 7.43 15.22
CA TYR A 145 -8.15 6.01 15.09
C TYR A 145 -9.23 5.55 16.09
N PHE A 146 -9.31 6.11 17.28
CA PHE A 146 -10.34 5.73 18.27
C PHE A 146 -11.54 6.68 18.30
N SER A 147 -11.78 7.41 17.20
CA SER A 147 -12.88 8.37 17.11
C SER A 147 -14.18 7.74 16.57
N PRO A 148 -15.35 8.24 16.97
CA PRO A 148 -16.64 7.78 16.46
C PRO A 148 -16.85 8.11 14.97
N GLU A 149 -16.29 9.21 14.47
CA GLU A 149 -16.37 9.60 13.06
C GLU A 149 -15.69 8.58 12.17
N ARG A 150 -14.53 8.09 12.62
CA ARG A 150 -13.84 6.96 12.01
C ARG A 150 -14.76 5.73 12.07
N GLU A 151 -15.25 5.28 13.22
CA GLU A 151 -16.17 4.11 13.31
C GLU A 151 -17.33 4.14 12.32
N PHE A 152 -18.00 5.28 12.21
CA PHE A 152 -19.09 5.48 11.27
C PHE A 152 -18.68 5.21 9.82
N LEU A 153 -17.53 5.74 9.39
CA LEU A 153 -16.98 5.51 8.05
C LEU A 153 -16.56 4.05 7.86
N GLN A 154 -16.08 3.37 8.90
CA GLN A 154 -15.63 1.96 8.82
C GLN A 154 -16.76 1.04 8.38
N HIS A 155 -17.96 1.22 8.92
CA HIS A 155 -19.10 0.39 8.57
C HIS A 155 -19.46 0.48 7.09
N SER A 156 -19.26 1.65 6.48
CA SER A 156 -19.46 1.82 5.04
C SER A 156 -18.38 1.07 4.23
N LEU A 157 -17.14 1.07 4.71
CA LEU A 157 -16.06 0.28 4.11
C LEU A 157 -16.36 -1.23 4.22
N GLU A 158 -16.66 -1.73 5.41
CA GLU A 158 -16.98 -3.16 5.64
C GLU A 158 -18.15 -3.61 4.76
N PHE A 159 -19.21 -2.79 4.64
CA PHE A 159 -20.33 -3.07 3.74
C PHE A 159 -19.88 -3.20 2.27
N SER A 160 -19.01 -2.32 1.80
CA SER A 160 -18.50 -2.32 0.42
C SER A 160 -17.70 -3.58 0.09
N GLN A 161 -17.06 -4.19 1.09
CA GLN A 161 -16.15 -5.32 0.89
C GLN A 161 -16.82 -6.70 0.87
N ARG A 162 -18.12 -6.80 1.20
CA ARG A 162 -18.82 -8.08 1.43
C ARG A 162 -18.81 -9.08 0.26
N GLN A 163 -18.55 -8.61 -0.96
CA GLN A 163 -18.49 -9.43 -2.17
C GLN A 163 -17.12 -9.34 -2.87
N VAL A 164 -16.14 -8.74 -2.21
CA VAL A 164 -14.77 -8.60 -2.74
C VAL A 164 -14.02 -9.90 -2.46
N ASP A 165 -14.48 -10.96 -3.13
CA ASP A 165 -13.98 -12.32 -3.04
C ASP A 165 -13.42 -12.73 -4.39
N GLY A 166 -12.21 -13.29 -4.41
CA GLY A 166 -11.59 -13.69 -5.66
C GLY A 166 -10.09 -13.82 -5.57
N LYS A 167 -9.44 -13.71 -6.73
CA LYS A 167 -7.99 -13.74 -6.82
C LYS A 167 -7.51 -12.81 -7.92
N VAL A 168 -6.32 -12.23 -7.72
CA VAL A 168 -5.68 -11.35 -8.69
C VAL A 168 -4.30 -11.90 -9.01
N HIS A 169 -4.04 -12.06 -10.29
CA HIS A 169 -2.74 -12.46 -10.82
C HIS A 169 -1.90 -11.20 -11.03
N MET A 170 -0.76 -11.13 -10.34
CA MET A 170 0.10 -9.96 -10.26
C MET A 170 1.50 -10.31 -10.78
N MET A 171 2.22 -9.29 -11.25
CA MET A 171 3.59 -9.42 -11.72
C MET A 171 4.42 -8.24 -11.24
N ALA A 172 5.42 -8.50 -10.40
CA ALA A 172 6.36 -7.48 -9.95
C ALA A 172 7.58 -7.41 -10.88
N PHE A 173 7.90 -6.21 -11.37
CA PHE A 173 9.04 -5.97 -12.25
C PHE A 173 9.54 -4.52 -12.18
N LYS A 174 10.80 -4.33 -11.73
CA LYS A 174 11.52 -3.05 -11.71
C LYS A 174 10.66 -1.85 -11.27
N GLY A 175 10.12 -1.92 -10.07
CA GLY A 175 9.31 -0.87 -9.44
C GLY A 175 7.82 -0.94 -9.75
N ASN A 176 7.40 -1.78 -10.70
CA ASN A 176 6.00 -2.00 -11.04
C ASN A 176 5.48 -3.29 -10.41
N ALA A 177 4.18 -3.35 -10.15
CA ALA A 177 3.44 -4.52 -9.68
C ALA A 177 2.05 -4.59 -10.30
#